data_AF-A0A836WRH6-F1
#
_entry.id   AF-A0A836WRH6-F1
#
_cell.length_a   1.000
_cell.length_b   1.000
_cell.length_c   1.000
_cell.angle_alpha   90.00
_cell.angle_beta   90.00
_cell.angle_gamma   90.00
#
_symmetry.space_group_name_H-M   'P 1'
#
loop_
_entity.id
_entity.type
_entity.pdbx_description
1 polymer ?
#
loop_
_entity_poly.entity_id
_entity_poly.type
_entity_poly.pdbx_seq_one_letter_code
_entity_poly.pdbx_strand_id
1 'polypeptide(L)'
;PMLPVVIGMQRTSKYILGNTIILIPFSLILSFIPDGMGIVYTVIAIISGTLMLVYHYKLTKNPTSEFAWKAYKVTAPYLTIIFVAVALDAAFHVPLF
;
A
#
# COMPACT_ATOMS: atom_id res chain seq x y z
N PRO A 1 2.29 16.37 18.80
CA PRO A 1 1.06 16.69 18.03
C PRO A 1 1.04 15.85 16.73
N MET A 2 -0.13 15.43 16.24
CA MET A 2 -0.22 14.71 14.96
C MET A 2 0.05 15.67 13.79
N LEU A 3 0.62 15.14 12.69
CA LEU A 3 0.99 15.94 11.50
C LEU A 3 -0.15 16.84 10.97
N PRO A 4 -1.41 16.41 10.87
CA PRO A 4 -2.50 17.28 10.42
C PRO A 4 -2.74 18.51 11.29
N VAL A 5 -2.43 18.44 12.59
CA VAL A 5 -2.61 19.56 13.54
C VAL A 5 -1.56 20.64 13.29
N VAL A 6 -0.37 20.25 12.80
CA VAL A 6 0.76 21.17 12.58
C VAL A 6 0.71 21.80 11.19
N ILE A 7 0.41 21.01 10.15
CA ILE A 7 0.52 21.44 8.75
C ILE A 7 -0.79 21.39 7.95
N GLY A 8 -1.89 20.98 8.58
CA GLY A 8 -3.22 20.87 7.98
C GLY A 8 -3.45 19.57 7.20
N MET A 9 -4.72 19.14 7.17
CA MET A 9 -5.17 17.88 6.52
C MET A 9 -4.76 17.77 5.05
N GLN A 10 -4.83 18.87 4.29
CA GLN A 10 -4.51 18.89 2.86
C GLN A 10 -3.03 18.63 2.57
N ARG A 11 -2.12 19.13 3.41
CA ARG A 11 -0.69 18.84 3.24
C ARG A 11 -0.39 17.43 3.72
N THR A 12 -0.96 17.01 4.85
CA THR A 12 -0.80 15.65 5.35
C THR A 12 -1.27 14.58 4.36
N SER A 13 -2.40 14.79 3.67
CA SER A 13 -2.88 13.83 2.66
C SER A 13 -1.92 13.66 1.49
N LYS A 14 -1.22 14.73 1.07
CA LYS A 14 -0.19 14.66 0.03
C LYS A 14 1.03 13.86 0.49
N TYR A 15 1.46 14.01 1.75
CA TYR A 15 2.54 13.18 2.31
C TYR A 15 2.15 11.70 2.38
N ILE A 16 0.89 11.41 2.77
CA ILE A 16 0.37 10.03 2.78
C ILE A 16 0.39 9.42 1.37
N LEU A 17 -0.07 10.18 0.36
CA LEU A 17 -0.01 9.75 -1.04
C LEU A 17 1.42 9.52 -1.51
N GLY A 18 2.33 10.45 -1.23
CA GLY A 18 3.76 10.34 -1.57
C GLY A 18 4.40 9.10 -0.96
N ASN A 19 4.13 8.82 0.31
CA ASN A 19 4.59 7.62 0.98
C ASN A 19 4.11 6.34 0.27
N THR A 20 2.84 6.28 -0.14
CA THR A 20 2.30 5.11 -0.84
C THR A 20 2.88 4.93 -2.23
N ILE A 21 3.12 6.02 -2.96
CA ILE A 21 3.79 5.98 -4.27
C ILE A 21 5.20 5.41 -4.12
N ILE A 22 5.92 5.70 -3.04
CA ILE A 22 7.24 5.13 -2.77
C ILE A 22 7.13 3.67 -2.33
N LEU A 23 6.15 3.35 -1.48
CA LEU A 23 6.01 2.02 -0.88
C LEU A 23 5.67 0.93 -1.90
N ILE A 24 4.89 1.25 -2.94
CA ILE A 24 4.49 0.27 -3.97
C ILE A 24 5.71 -0.28 -4.73
N PRO A 25 6.59 0.55 -5.34
CA PRO A 25 7.85 0.08 -5.93
C PRO A 25 8.69 -0.74 -4.95
N PHE A 26 8.80 -0.31 -3.70
CA PHE A 26 9.54 -1.06 -2.68
C PHE A 26 8.95 -2.46 -2.44
N SER A 27 7.62 -2.60 -2.43
CA SER A 27 6.98 -3.91 -2.34
C SER A 27 7.24 -4.76 -3.58
N LEU A 28 7.21 -4.17 -4.78
CA LEU A 28 7.43 -4.90 -6.03
C LEU A 28 8.89 -5.30 -6.25
N ILE A 29 9.85 -4.57 -5.69
CA ILE A 29 11.27 -4.93 -5.75
C ILE A 29 11.50 -6.34 -5.18
N LEU A 30 10.73 -6.77 -4.18
CA LEU A 30 10.82 -8.13 -3.63
C LEU A 30 10.57 -9.21 -4.69
N SER A 31 9.77 -8.91 -5.71
CA SER A 31 9.51 -9.81 -6.83
C SER A 31 10.62 -9.82 -7.87
N PHE A 32 11.53 -8.84 -7.89
CA PHE A 32 12.62 -8.70 -8.86
C PHE A 32 13.99 -9.18 -8.33
N ILE A 33 14.06 -9.58 -7.06
CA ILE A 33 15.26 -10.19 -6.47
C ILE A 33 15.38 -11.63 -7.02
N PRO A 34 16.60 -12.11 -7.36
CA PRO A 34 16.81 -13.51 -7.71
C PRO A 34 16.32 -14.44 -6.58
N ASP A 35 15.53 -15.47 -6.93
CA ASP A 35 14.85 -16.34 -5.95
C ASP A 35 13.96 -15.57 -4.94
N GLY A 36 13.47 -14.40 -5.35
CA GLY A 36 12.59 -13.54 -4.56
C GLY A 36 11.14 -14.01 -4.55
N MET A 37 10.21 -13.06 -4.42
CA MET A 37 8.79 -13.36 -4.38
C MET A 37 8.26 -13.73 -5.78
N GLY A 38 7.44 -14.77 -5.85
CA GLY A 38 6.87 -15.31 -7.07
C GLY A 38 5.66 -14.54 -7.63
N ILE A 39 4.99 -15.18 -8.60
CA ILE A 39 3.85 -14.56 -9.31
C ILE A 39 2.65 -14.32 -8.42
N VAL A 40 2.43 -15.16 -7.40
CA VAL A 40 1.28 -15.06 -6.50
C VAL A 40 1.39 -13.79 -5.67
N TYR A 41 2.55 -13.57 -5.07
CA TYR A 41 2.82 -12.33 -4.35
C TYR A 41 2.70 -11.10 -5.26
N THR A 42 3.31 -11.15 -6.44
CA THR A 42 3.38 -10.02 -7.37
C THR A 42 1.99 -9.54 -7.79
N VAL A 43 1.10 -10.45 -8.17
CA VAL A 43 -0.28 -10.13 -8.55
C VAL A 43 -1.05 -9.50 -7.38
N ILE A 44 -0.95 -10.08 -6.19
CA ILE A 44 -1.66 -9.58 -5.01
C ILE A 44 -1.10 -8.21 -4.59
N ALA A 45 0.21 -8.03 -4.62
CA ALA A 45 0.88 -6.77 -4.30
C ALA A 45 0.46 -5.65 -5.26
N ILE A 46 0.41 -5.92 -6.57
CA ILE A 46 -0.05 -4.94 -7.56
C ILE A 46 -1.51 -4.55 -7.31
N ILE A 47 -2.41 -5.52 -7.16
CA ILE A 47 -3.85 -5.26 -6.99
C ILE A 47 -4.09 -4.47 -5.70
N SER A 48 -3.59 -4.98 -4.57
CA SER A 48 -3.80 -4.37 -3.25
C SER A 48 -3.12 -3.00 -3.15
N GLY A 49 -1.91 -2.85 -3.70
CA GLY A 49 -1.17 -1.59 -3.74
C GLY A 49 -1.87 -0.53 -4.58
N THR A 50 -2.39 -0.91 -5.74
CA THR A 50 -3.18 -0.01 -6.61
C THR A 50 -4.46 0.44 -5.89
N LEU A 51 -5.14 -0.47 -5.19
CA LEU A 51 -6.34 -0.15 -4.41
C LEU A 51 -6.02 0.88 -3.31
N MET A 52 -4.94 0.67 -2.56
CA MET A 52 -4.49 1.60 -1.53
C MET A 52 -4.09 2.96 -2.11
N LEU A 53 -3.41 2.98 -3.27
CA LEU A 53 -3.04 4.20 -3.97
C LEU A 53 -4.28 5.02 -4.37
N VAL A 54 -5.34 4.37 -4.87
CA VAL A 54 -6.60 5.03 -5.22
C VAL A 54 -7.26 5.66 -4.00
N TYR A 55 -7.26 4.97 -2.84
CA TYR A 55 -7.80 5.54 -1.60
C TYR A 55 -7.02 6.76 -1.13
N HIS A 56 -5.69 6.70 -1.15
CA HIS A 56 -4.84 7.83 -0.76
C HIS A 56 -4.92 8.98 -1.76
N TYR A 57 -5.08 8.70 -3.05
CA TYR A 57 -5.34 9.74 -4.05
C TYR A 57 -6.67 10.45 -3.77
N LYS A 58 -7.75 9.70 -3.49
CA LYS A 58 -9.05 10.27 -3.10
C LYS A 58 -8.96 11.11 -1.82
N LEU A 59 -8.11 10.73 -0.87
CA LEU A 59 -7.85 11.51 0.35
C LEU A 59 -7.23 12.88 0.04
N THR A 60 -6.46 13.02 -1.03
CA THR A 60 -5.94 14.33 -1.46
C THR A 60 -7.02 15.25 -2.04
N LYS A 61 -8.09 14.68 -2.60
CA LYS A 61 -9.22 15.41 -3.18
C LYS A 61 -10.30 15.75 -2.14
N ASN A 62 -10.47 14.90 -1.13
CA ASN A 62 -11.38 15.12 0.00
C ASN A 62 -10.63 14.94 1.34
N PRO A 63 -9.82 15.93 1.77
CA PRO A 63 -8.96 15.84 2.95
C PRO A 63 -9.75 16.10 4.24
N THR A 64 -10.79 15.31 4.49
CA THR A 64 -11.61 15.38 5.70
C THR A 64 -11.20 14.29 6.69
N SER A 65 -11.41 14.54 8.00
CA SER A 65 -11.09 13.55 9.04
C SER A 65 -11.88 12.26 8.89
N GLU A 66 -13.13 12.35 8.42
CA GLU A 66 -13.99 11.20 8.16
C GLU A 66 -13.45 10.33 7.02
N PHE A 67 -13.03 10.94 5.90
CA PHE A 67 -12.43 10.20 4.80
C PHE A 67 -11.04 9.65 5.18
N ALA A 68 -10.26 10.39 5.97
CA ALA A 68 -8.97 9.91 6.50
C ALA A 68 -9.15 8.66 7.37
N TRP A 69 -10.19 8.62 8.21
CA TRP A 69 -10.54 7.43 8.98
C TRP A 69 -10.93 6.25 8.10
N LYS A 70 -11.69 6.49 7.03
CA LYS A 70 -12.04 5.46 6.04
C LYS A 70 -10.80 4.93 5.32
N ALA A 71 -9.89 5.80 4.89
CA ALA A 71 -8.64 5.41 4.25
C ALA A 71 -7.74 4.59 5.20
N TYR A 72 -7.64 4.98 6.48
CA TYR A 72 -6.92 4.24 7.51
C TYR A 72 -7.45 2.82 7.71
N LYS A 73 -8.78 2.65 7.71
CA LYS A 73 -9.41 1.32 7.81
C LYS A 73 -9.09 0.40 6.62
N VAL A 74 -8.69 0.95 5.47
CA VAL A 74 -8.24 0.16 4.31
C VAL A 74 -6.77 -0.24 4.44
N THR A 75 -5.97 0.53 5.18
CA THR A 75 -4.52 0.29 5.32
C THR A 75 -4.21 -0.98 6.12
N ALA A 76 -4.97 -1.26 7.18
CA ALA A 76 -4.75 -2.47 7.98
C ALA A 76 -5.07 -3.77 7.21
N PRO A 77 -6.23 -3.92 6.55
CA PRO A 77 -6.50 -5.06 5.66
C PRO A 77 -5.50 -5.18 4.52
N TYR A 78 -5.05 -4.08 3.93
CA TYR A 78 -3.99 -4.09 2.91
C TYR A 78 -2.74 -4.81 3.43
N LEU A 79 -2.25 -4.44 4.63
CA LEU A 79 -1.06 -5.05 5.20
C LEU A 79 -1.26 -6.55 5.49
N THR A 80 -2.44 -6.93 5.99
CA THR A 80 -2.80 -8.34 6.16
C THR A 80 -2.78 -9.10 4.84
N ILE A 81 -3.36 -8.53 3.77
CA ILE A 81 -3.37 -9.13 2.43
C ILE A 81 -1.93 -9.33 1.92
N ILE A 82 -1.05 -8.34 2.10
CA ILE A 82 0.37 -8.47 1.71
C ILE A 82 1.07 -9.60 2.48
N PHE A 83 0.88 -9.71 3.79
CA PHE A 83 1.48 -10.80 4.56
C PHE A 83 0.93 -12.17 4.18
N VAL A 84 -0.37 -12.28 3.92
CA VAL A 84 -0.99 -13.51 3.41
C VAL A 84 -0.42 -13.85 2.04
N ALA A 85 -0.22 -12.86 1.16
CA ALA A 85 0.41 -13.07 -0.14
C ALA A 85 1.83 -13.62 0.00
N VAL A 86 2.62 -13.09 0.96
CA VAL A 86 3.96 -13.62 1.26
C VAL A 86 3.89 -15.07 1.72
N ALA A 87 2.99 -15.40 2.65
CA ALA A 87 2.85 -16.76 3.16
C ALA A 87 2.39 -17.75 2.07
N LEU A 88 1.43 -17.35 1.23
CA LEU A 88 0.94 -18.17 0.12
C LEU A 88 2.02 -18.39 -0.94
N ASP A 89 2.77 -17.35 -1.29
CA ASP A 89 3.84 -17.45 -2.27
C ASP A 89 4.99 -18.31 -1.73
N ALA A 90 5.32 -18.23 -0.44
CA ALA A 90 6.28 -19.13 0.19
C ALA A 90 5.82 -20.60 0.20
N ALA A 91 4.51 -20.84 0.35
CA ALA A 91 3.94 -22.19 0.38
C ALA A 91 3.76 -22.81 -1.02
N PHE A 92 3.43 -21.99 -2.02
CA PHE A 92 3.10 -22.39 -3.39
C PHE A 92 4.00 -21.68 -4.40
N HIS A 93 5.30 -21.59 -4.10
CA HIS A 93 6.22 -20.75 -4.85
C HIS A 93 6.20 -21.07 -6.35
N VAL A 94 5.73 -20.08 -7.13
CA VAL A 94 5.76 -20.11 -8.60
C VAL A 94 6.68 -18.99 -9.05
N PRO A 95 7.85 -19.32 -9.63
CA PRO A 95 8.84 -18.31 -9.99
C PRO A 95 8.27 -17.33 -11.03
N LEU A 96 8.63 -16.06 -10.89
CA LEU A 96 8.25 -15.01 -11.83
C LEU A 96 9.18 -15.02 -13.08
N PHE A 97 10.42 -15.49 -12.92
CA PHE A 97 11.48 -15.58 -13.94
C PHE A 97 12.53 -16.61 -13.53
#